data_AF-A0A9X3WLN1-F1
#
_entry.id   AF-A0A9X3WLN1-F1
#
_cell.length_a   1.000
_cell.length_b   1.000
_cell.length_c   1.000
_cell.angle_alpha   90.00
_cell.angle_beta   90.00
_cell.angle_gamma   90.00
#
_symmetry.space_group_name_H-M   'P 1'
#
loop_
_entity.id
_entity.type
_entity.pdbx_description
1 polymer ?
#
loop_
_entity_poly.entity_id
_entity_poly.type
_entity_poly.pdbx_seq_one_letter_code
_entity_poly.pdbx_strand_id
1 'polypeptide(L)'
;MKYEKTKIGIGSFSLLLFSLGFLFSFSFGDQAALGDSIIQSIGLKPWSKGDHGLHYTAFYSLIFFLPALFLGYKYRDDWGAKVGRILSIIFFMTILISSLLVIDI
;
A
#
# COMPACT_ATOMS: atom_id res chain seq x y z
N MET A 1 -34.88 -3.31 -7.53
CA MET A 1 -33.46 -3.10 -7.16
C MET A 1 -32.90 -2.01 -8.07
N LYS A 2 -32.50 -0.85 -7.53
CA LYS A 2 -32.01 0.28 -8.34
C LYS A 2 -30.51 0.05 -8.57
N TYR A 3 -30.09 -0.21 -9.80
CA TYR A 3 -28.66 -0.27 -10.13
C TYR A 3 -28.11 1.15 -10.07
N GLU A 4 -27.41 1.49 -8.98
CA GLU A 4 -26.62 2.71 -8.95
C GLU A 4 -25.46 2.55 -9.93
N LYS A 5 -25.41 3.45 -10.91
CA LYS A 5 -24.36 3.48 -11.92
C LYS A 5 -23.02 3.67 -11.20
N THR A 6 -22.06 2.77 -11.40
CA THR A 6 -20.72 2.90 -10.85
C THR A 6 -20.10 4.21 -11.33
N LYS A 7 -19.87 5.13 -10.39
CA LYS A 7 -19.25 6.42 -10.70
C LYS A 7 -17.74 6.24 -10.73
N ILE A 8 -17.17 6.26 -11.94
CA ILE A 8 -15.73 6.38 -12.14
C ILE A 8 -15.44 7.88 -12.16
N GLY A 9 -14.95 8.40 -11.03
CA GLY A 9 -14.56 9.80 -10.88
C GLY A 9 -13.11 9.95 -10.41
N ILE A 10 -12.73 11.17 -10.03
CA ILE A 10 -11.38 11.51 -9.55
C ILE A 10 -10.97 10.68 -8.33
N GLY A 11 -11.94 10.19 -7.54
CA GLY A 11 -11.72 9.29 -6.44
C GLY A 11 -11.10 7.94 -6.84
N SER A 12 -11.21 7.54 -8.11
CA SER A 12 -10.56 6.33 -8.64
C SER A 12 -9.03 6.38 -8.56
N PHE A 13 -8.45 7.58 -8.42
CA PHE A 13 -7.02 7.74 -8.15
C PHE A 13 -6.58 7.14 -6.80
N SER A 14 -7.52 6.96 -5.86
CA SER A 14 -7.28 6.17 -4.63
C SER A 14 -6.85 4.74 -4.95
N LEU A 15 -7.56 4.07 -5.89
CA LEU A 15 -7.23 2.71 -6.28
C LEU A 15 -5.88 2.64 -7.01
N LEU A 16 -5.58 3.63 -7.86
CA LEU A 16 -4.28 3.74 -8.53
C LEU A 16 -3.14 3.86 -7.51
N LEU A 17 -3.27 4.76 -6.53
CA LEU A 17 -2.27 4.93 -5.47
C LEU A 17 -2.11 3.67 -4.63
N PHE A 18 -3.21 3.00 -4.29
CA PHE A 18 -3.14 1.69 -3.64
C PHE A 18 -2.34 0.68 -4.49
N SER A 19 -2.63 0.55 -5.78
CA SER A 19 -1.91 -0.37 -6.67
C SER A 19 -0.41 -0.05 -6.75
N LEU A 20 -0.05 1.23 -6.78
CA LEU A 20 1.35 1.66 -6.74
C LEU A 20 2.01 1.27 -5.42
N GLY A 21 1.37 1.54 -4.27
CA GLY A 21 1.89 1.13 -2.97
C GLY A 21 2.03 -0.39 -2.83
N PHE A 22 1.07 -1.14 -3.35
CA PHE A 22 1.10 -2.59 -3.36
C PHE A 22 2.29 -3.14 -4.18
N LEU A 23 2.45 -2.66 -5.42
CA LEU A 23 3.58 -3.04 -6.28
C LEU A 23 4.93 -2.59 -5.70
N PHE A 24 4.95 -1.45 -5.00
CA PHE A 24 6.15 -0.96 -4.32
C PHE A 24 6.57 -1.88 -3.18
N SER A 25 5.63 -2.46 -2.43
CA SER A 25 5.94 -3.27 -1.25
C SER A 25 5.97 -4.77 -1.45
N PHE A 26 5.32 -5.33 -2.48
CA PHE A 26 5.15 -6.77 -2.57
C PHE A 26 6.17 -7.41 -3.51
N SER A 27 6.87 -8.43 -3.02
CA SER A 27 7.76 -9.29 -3.81
C SER A 27 6.95 -10.38 -4.52
N PHE A 28 7.32 -10.71 -5.76
CA PHE A 28 6.62 -11.74 -6.56
C PHE A 28 7.55 -12.92 -6.82
N GLY A 29 7.33 -14.02 -6.10
CA GLY A 29 8.21 -15.19 -6.15
C GLY A 29 9.62 -14.82 -5.66
N ASP A 30 10.63 -15.14 -6.44
CA ASP A 30 12.04 -14.85 -6.13
C ASP A 30 12.46 -13.41 -6.48
N GLN A 31 11.55 -12.60 -7.03
CA GLN A 31 11.84 -11.22 -7.38
C GLN A 31 11.58 -10.29 -6.20
N ALA A 32 12.60 -9.49 -5.84
CA ALA A 32 12.45 -8.42 -4.86
C ALA A 32 11.34 -7.45 -5.27
N ALA A 33 10.68 -6.83 -4.28
CA ALA A 33 9.67 -5.82 -4.52
C ALA A 33 10.25 -4.67 -5.34
N LEU A 34 9.45 -4.03 -6.20
CA LEU A 34 9.94 -2.89 -7.00
C LEU A 34 10.47 -1.76 -6.11
N GLY A 35 9.86 -1.56 -4.95
CA GLY A 35 10.32 -0.59 -3.97
C GLY A 35 11.67 -0.97 -3.36
N ASP A 36 12.01 -2.25 -3.22
CA ASP A 36 13.31 -2.66 -2.67
C ASP A 36 14.46 -2.14 -3.55
N SER A 37 14.31 -2.24 -4.88
CA SER A 37 15.29 -1.70 -5.82
C SER A 37 15.37 -0.17 -5.76
N ILE A 38 14.24 0.52 -5.64
CA ILE A 38 14.19 1.98 -5.54
C ILE A 38 14.87 2.45 -4.24
N ILE A 39 14.53 1.84 -3.11
CA ILE A 39 15.07 2.16 -1.79
C ILE A 39 16.58 1.89 -1.73
N GLN A 40 17.05 0.77 -2.30
CA GLN A 40 18.48 0.49 -2.42
C GLN A 40 19.21 1.50 -3.31
N SER A 41 18.60 1.93 -4.42
CA SER A 41 19.22 2.90 -5.34
C SER A 41 19.50 4.26 -4.70
N ILE A 42 18.75 4.62 -3.64
CA ILE A 42 18.96 5.84 -2.86
C ILE A 42 19.79 5.59 -1.58
N GLY A 43 20.41 4.42 -1.45
CA GLY A 43 21.30 4.06 -0.36
C GLY A 43 20.61 3.62 0.94
N LEU A 44 19.31 3.33 0.90
CA LEU A 44 18.54 2.86 2.05
C LEU A 44 18.41 1.32 2.05
N LYS A 45 18.25 0.75 3.24
CA LYS A 45 18.05 -0.70 3.40
C LYS A 45 16.55 -1.05 3.25
N PRO A 46 16.20 -2.03 2.42
CA PRO A 46 14.82 -2.49 2.29
C PRO A 46 14.35 -3.38 3.45
N TRP A 47 15.29 -4.04 4.15
CA TRP A 47 15.01 -4.95 5.27
C TRP A 47 15.91 -4.65 6.47
N SER A 48 15.46 -5.02 7.66
CA SER A 48 16.24 -4.86 8.90
C SER A 48 17.45 -5.79 8.99
N LYS A 49 17.34 -7.03 8.50
CA LYS A 49 18.37 -8.07 8.61
C LYS A 49 18.78 -8.55 7.21
N GLY A 50 19.31 -7.66 6.37
CA GLY A 50 19.80 -8.00 5.02
C GLY A 50 18.64 -8.24 4.04
N ASP A 51 18.15 -9.48 3.98
CA ASP A 51 17.05 -9.95 3.13
C ASP A 51 15.84 -10.48 3.93
N HIS A 52 15.90 -10.43 5.26
CA HIS A 52 14.82 -10.88 6.15
C HIS A 52 14.59 -9.91 7.33
N GLY A 53 13.59 -10.23 8.16
CA GLY A 53 13.18 -9.40 9.31
C GLY A 53 12.11 -8.38 8.95
N LEU A 54 12.16 -7.18 9.55
CA LEU A 54 11.23 -6.10 9.23
C LEU A 54 11.47 -5.60 7.81
N HIS A 55 10.42 -5.63 6.99
CA HIS A 55 10.46 -5.12 5.62
C HIS A 55 10.22 -3.60 5.63
N TYR A 56 11.29 -2.81 5.66
CA TYR A 56 11.24 -1.35 5.66
C TYR A 56 10.54 -0.78 4.42
N THR A 57 10.67 -1.42 3.26
CA THR A 57 9.94 -1.04 2.04
C THR A 57 8.42 -1.08 2.22
N ALA A 58 7.90 -1.98 3.07
CA ALA A 58 6.49 -1.99 3.44
C ALA A 58 6.07 -0.73 4.20
N PHE A 59 6.95 -0.16 5.02
CA PHE A 59 6.69 1.12 5.70
C PHE A 59 6.81 2.31 4.74
N TYR A 60 7.77 2.28 3.81
CA TYR A 60 7.92 3.35 2.83
C TYR A 60 6.71 3.48 1.89
N SER A 61 5.97 2.41 1.61
CA SER A 61 4.76 2.49 0.79
C SER A 61 3.57 3.19 1.47
N LEU A 62 3.68 3.53 2.76
CA LEU A 62 2.70 4.39 3.43
C LEU A 62 2.55 5.75 2.72
N ILE A 63 3.59 6.22 2.00
CA ILE A 63 3.50 7.42 1.15
C ILE A 63 2.44 7.29 0.04
N PHE A 64 2.10 6.07 -0.38
CA PHE A 64 1.03 5.80 -1.33
C PHE A 64 -0.29 5.48 -0.64
N PHE A 65 -0.27 4.66 0.42
CA PHE A 65 -1.49 4.24 1.12
C PHE A 65 -2.17 5.38 1.87
N LEU A 66 -1.44 6.31 2.49
CA LEU A 66 -2.06 7.43 3.21
C LEU A 66 -2.80 8.39 2.27
N PRO A 67 -2.24 8.83 1.12
CA PRO A 67 -3.02 9.58 0.12
C PRO A 67 -4.17 8.78 -0.47
N ALA A 68 -4.01 7.47 -0.69
CA ALA A 68 -5.09 6.60 -1.15
C ALA A 68 -6.27 6.58 -0.17
N LEU A 69 -6.00 6.47 1.14
CA LEU A 69 -7.01 6.58 2.20
C LEU A 69 -7.70 7.93 2.18
N PHE A 70 -6.93 9.02 2.12
CA PHE A 70 -7.47 10.38 2.09
C PHE A 70 -8.45 10.57 0.92
N LEU A 71 -8.05 10.21 -0.30
CA LEU A 71 -8.94 10.28 -1.46
C LEU A 71 -10.15 9.36 -1.33
N GLY A 72 -9.94 8.17 -0.77
CA GLY A 72 -10.98 7.18 -0.50
C GLY A 72 -12.06 7.67 0.47
N TYR A 73 -11.69 8.47 1.46
CA TYR A 73 -12.62 9.13 2.37
C TYR A 73 -13.23 10.41 1.80
N LYS A 74 -12.51 11.14 0.95
CA LYS A 74 -12.98 12.38 0.32
C LYS A 74 -14.02 12.15 -0.79
N TYR A 75 -13.84 11.11 -1.61
CA TYR A 75 -14.65 10.83 -2.80
C TYR A 75 -15.45 9.53 -2.66
N ARG A 76 -16.16 9.34 -1.54
CA ARG A 76 -16.75 8.04 -1.11
C ARG A 76 -17.74 7.42 -2.10
N ASP A 77 -18.34 8.23 -2.97
CA ASP A 77 -19.32 7.81 -3.98
C ASP A 77 -18.65 7.21 -5.22
N ASP A 78 -17.36 7.47 -5.43
CA ASP A 78 -16.61 6.91 -6.56
C ASP A 78 -16.23 5.47 -6.24
N TRP A 79 -16.44 4.56 -7.20
CA TRP A 79 -16.20 3.13 -6.99
C TRP A 79 -14.73 2.84 -6.64
N GLY A 80 -13.79 3.45 -7.38
CA GLY A 80 -12.36 3.26 -7.13
C GLY A 80 -11.90 3.88 -5.80
N ALA A 81 -12.57 4.93 -5.31
CA ALA A 81 -12.31 5.48 -3.97
C ALA A 81 -12.73 4.50 -2.88
N LYS A 82 -13.89 3.87 -3.02
CA LYS A 82 -14.38 2.86 -2.07
C LYS A 82 -13.43 1.65 -2.00
N VAL A 83 -13.06 1.09 -3.15
CA VAL A 83 -12.17 -0.08 -3.23
C VAL A 83 -10.77 0.28 -2.75
N GLY A 84 -10.18 1.36 -3.29
CA GLY A 84 -8.84 1.83 -2.92
C GLY A 84 -8.72 2.10 -1.42
N ARG A 85 -9.74 2.71 -0.80
CA ARG A 85 -9.80 2.89 0.66
C ARG A 85 -9.76 1.57 1.40
N ILE A 86 -10.67 0.64 1.09
CA ILE A 86 -10.79 -0.64 1.83
C ILE A 86 -9.47 -1.40 1.78
N LEU A 87 -8.87 -1.50 0.58
CA LEU A 87 -7.59 -2.18 0.40
C LEU A 87 -6.45 -1.47 1.14
N SER A 88 -6.40 -0.14 1.08
CA SER A 88 -5.39 0.63 1.81
C SER A 88 -5.52 0.48 3.33
N ILE A 89 -6.74 0.39 3.88
CA ILE A 89 -6.96 0.12 5.31
C ILE A 89 -6.40 -1.25 5.67
N ILE A 90 -6.74 -2.28 4.89
CA ILE A 90 -6.28 -3.65 5.13
C ILE A 90 -4.75 -3.69 5.16
N PHE A 91 -4.08 -3.14 4.14
CA PHE A 91 -2.62 -3.15 4.06
C PHE A 91 -1.94 -2.30 5.12
N PHE A 92 -2.51 -1.14 5.45
CA PHE A 92 -2.04 -0.32 6.58
C PHE A 92 -2.07 -1.12 7.89
N MET A 93 -3.17 -1.83 8.15
CA MET A 93 -3.29 -2.68 9.33
C MET A 93 -2.34 -3.87 9.29
N THR A 94 -2.10 -4.47 8.12
CA THR A 94 -1.08 -5.53 7.96
C THR A 94 0.31 -5.02 8.32
N ILE A 95 0.70 -3.81 7.89
CA ILE A 95 1.99 -3.20 8.25
C ILE A 95 2.09 -2.94 9.76
N LEU A 96 1.01 -2.44 10.39
CA LEU A 96 1.00 -2.24 11.84
C LEU A 96 1.13 -3.56 12.60
N ILE A 97 0.36 -4.58 12.22
CA ILE A 97 0.41 -5.89 12.88
C ILE A 97 1.78 -6.54 12.69
N SER A 98 2.35 -6.50 11.47
CA SER A 98 3.69 -7.05 11.23
C SER A 98 4.75 -6.32 12.05
N SER A 99 4.61 -5.00 12.23
CA SER A 99 5.50 -4.25 13.11
C SER A 99 5.43 -4.74 14.56
N LEU A 100 4.22 -5.04 15.07
CA LEU A 100 4.03 -5.52 16.44
C LEU A 100 4.58 -6.94 16.64
N LEU A 101 4.39 -7.83 15.67
CA LEU A 101 4.83 -9.23 15.77
C LEU A 101 6.34 -9.41 15.70
N VAL A 102 7.07 -8.48 15.10
CA VAL A 102 8.53 -8.58 14.93
C VAL A 102 9.30 -7.83 16.04
N ILE A 103 8.61 -7.06 16.90
CA ILE A 103 9.24 -6.40 18.07
C ILE A 103 9.79 -7.42 19.08
N ASP A 104 9.33 -8.69 19.04
CA ASP A 104 9.69 -9.74 19.99
C ASP A 104 10.77 -10.74 19.49
N ILE A 105 11.55 -10.44 18.42
CA ILE A 105 12.62 -11.34 17.87
C ILE A 105 13.99 -10.67 17.59
#